data_AF-A0A6J7TX82-F1
#
_entry.id   AF-A0A6J7TX82-F1
#
_cell.length_a   1.000
_cell.length_b   1.000
_cell.length_c   1.000
_cell.angle_alpha   90.00
_cell.angle_beta   90.00
_cell.angle_gamma   90.00
#
_symmetry.space_group_name_H-M   'P 1'
#
loop_
_entity.id
_entity.type
_entity.pdbx_description
1 polymer ?
#
loop_
_entity_poly.entity_id
_entity_poly.type
_entity_poly.pdbx_seq_one_letter_code
_entity_poly.pdbx_strand_id
1 'polypeptide(L)'
;MGIFGTIGQTMRMATISKMGSPEERVRIRAFTRSVTNLGIAIGTVFAGIALAFNTKQGYQIMLLLDALTYLLASYFFMKLPYIAPTVERGEPFGFQALRNRKYLGATVLNGIMSLHFVLQSVAIPLWVVKETSAPRWWVSVIMLVNTIAVIIFQVRVSRGSGDLKRGSLLFRRAGFAVALSCLLYALSAGRSVVMACVLLVVAMCVHVYGELVGSVGSWSIGFGMADEKHQGQYQGVFSLSWGLGGTFGPAFVTAMAIGLGQMGWLYMGVMFAITGMVMHRLVVGRSTS
;
A
#
# COMPACT_ATOMS: atom_id res chain seq x y z
N MET A 1 11.13 -9.12 8.54
CA MET A 1 10.90 -9.86 7.29
C MET A 1 12.25 -10.11 6.63
N GLY A 2 12.74 -11.35 6.62
CA GLY A 2 14.05 -11.72 6.06
C GLY A 2 14.04 -11.93 4.54
N ILE A 3 15.18 -12.38 3.99
CA ILE A 3 15.44 -12.58 2.55
C ILE A 3 14.33 -13.39 1.85
N PHE A 4 13.88 -14.49 2.46
CA PHE A 4 12.84 -15.36 1.87
C PHE A 4 11.48 -14.67 1.69
N GLY A 5 11.11 -13.75 2.58
CA GLY A 5 9.86 -13.00 2.47
C GLY A 5 9.85 -12.08 1.25
N THR A 6 10.97 -11.40 0.99
CA THR A 6 11.15 -10.51 -0.16
C THR A 6 11.17 -11.28 -1.48
N ILE A 7 11.84 -12.44 -1.51
CA ILE A 7 11.84 -13.33 -2.68
C ILE A 7 10.42 -13.81 -2.98
N GLY A 8 9.69 -14.29 -1.97
CA GLY A 8 8.31 -14.77 -2.13
C GLY A 8 7.36 -13.72 -2.70
N GLN A 9 7.46 -12.46 -2.23
CA GLN A 9 6.65 -11.35 -2.77
C GLN A 9 6.98 -11.08 -4.25
N THR A 10 8.25 -11.06 -4.61
CA THR A 10 8.71 -10.78 -5.99
C THR A 10 8.30 -11.90 -6.94
N MET A 11 8.49 -13.16 -6.53
CA MET A 11 8.08 -14.33 -7.31
C MET A 11 6.58 -14.33 -7.56
N ARG A 12 5.78 -14.07 -6.52
CA ARG A 12 4.32 -13.97 -6.66
C ARG A 12 3.90 -12.87 -7.64
N MET A 13 4.61 -11.74 -7.68
CA MET A 13 4.34 -10.67 -8.65
C MET A 13 4.65 -11.08 -10.09
N ALA A 14 5.76 -11.79 -10.30
CA ALA A 14 6.08 -12.36 -11.61
C ALA A 14 5.03 -13.39 -12.04
N THR A 15 4.59 -14.26 -11.14
CA THR A 15 3.50 -15.22 -11.39
C THR A 15 2.19 -14.51 -11.76
N ILE A 16 1.78 -13.49 -11.00
CA ILE A 16 0.56 -12.72 -11.29
C ILE A 16 0.65 -12.05 -12.66
N SER A 17 1.83 -11.55 -13.06
CA SER A 17 2.00 -10.93 -14.38
C SER A 17 1.72 -11.88 -15.56
N LYS A 18 1.76 -13.19 -15.32
CA LYS A 18 1.45 -14.23 -16.33
C LYS A 18 0.01 -14.72 -16.29
N MET A 19 -0.77 -14.32 -15.28
CA MET A 19 -2.15 -14.76 -15.12
C MET A 19 -3.11 -13.75 -15.76
N GLY A 20 -3.66 -14.11 -16.91
CA GLY A 20 -4.77 -13.41 -17.54
C GLY A 20 -4.44 -12.03 -18.14
N SER A 21 -5.52 -11.34 -18.48
CA SER A 21 -5.59 -9.97 -18.98
C SER A 21 -5.11 -8.93 -17.94
N PRO A 22 -4.77 -7.70 -18.35
CA PRO A 22 -4.39 -6.63 -17.42
C PRO A 22 -5.38 -6.41 -16.27
N GLU A 23 -6.68 -6.54 -16.53
CA GLU A 23 -7.72 -6.42 -15.49
C GLU A 23 -7.65 -7.56 -14.48
N GLU A 24 -7.45 -8.81 -14.92
CA GLU A 24 -7.33 -9.97 -14.04
C GLU A 24 -6.11 -9.84 -13.12
N ARG A 25 -4.98 -9.33 -13.61
CA ARG A 25 -3.77 -9.08 -12.80
C ARG A 25 -4.05 -8.12 -11.65
N VAL A 26 -4.74 -7.01 -11.93
CA VAL A 26 -5.13 -6.01 -10.93
C VAL A 26 -6.17 -6.59 -9.95
N ARG A 27 -7.12 -7.40 -10.44
CA ARG A 27 -8.10 -8.09 -9.60
C ARG A 27 -7.48 -9.12 -8.67
N ILE A 28 -6.52 -9.92 -9.14
CA ILE A 28 -5.77 -10.89 -8.32
C ILE A 28 -5.01 -10.16 -7.22
N ARG A 29 -4.35 -9.03 -7.54
CA ARG A 29 -3.68 -8.18 -6.53
C ARG A 29 -4.65 -7.65 -5.49
N ALA A 30 -5.80 -7.15 -5.91
CA ALA A 30 -6.85 -6.68 -5.01
C ALA A 30 -7.32 -7.81 -4.08
N PHE A 31 -7.60 -8.99 -4.63
CA PHE A 31 -8.01 -10.15 -3.86
C PHE A 31 -6.95 -10.53 -2.82
N THR A 32 -5.69 -10.66 -3.24
CA THR A 32 -4.68 -11.06 -2.26
C THR A 32 -4.44 -10.00 -1.20
N ARG A 33 -4.52 -8.70 -1.55
CA ARG A 33 -4.43 -7.63 -0.54
C ARG A 33 -5.55 -7.73 0.48
N SER A 34 -6.79 -7.98 0.05
CA SER A 34 -7.92 -8.19 0.94
C SER A 34 -7.71 -9.41 1.85
N VAL A 35 -7.24 -10.53 1.29
CA VAL A 35 -6.92 -11.74 2.07
C VAL A 35 -5.80 -11.50 3.07
N THR A 36 -4.74 -10.77 2.69
CA THR A 36 -3.66 -10.40 3.61
C THR A 36 -4.16 -9.53 4.76
N ASN A 37 -5.01 -8.53 4.48
CA ASN A 37 -5.59 -7.68 5.54
C ASN A 37 -6.51 -8.47 6.46
N LEU A 38 -7.32 -9.38 5.90
CA LEU A 38 -8.16 -10.28 6.69
C LEU A 38 -7.30 -11.19 7.60
N GLY A 39 -6.23 -11.76 7.07
CA GLY A 39 -5.28 -12.58 7.82
C GLY A 39 -4.61 -11.80 8.96
N ILE A 40 -4.17 -10.56 8.70
CA ILE A 40 -3.61 -9.68 9.74
C ILE A 40 -4.66 -9.36 10.81
N ALA A 41 -5.90 -9.04 10.43
CA ALA A 41 -6.97 -8.75 11.36
C ALA A 41 -7.27 -9.94 12.29
N ILE A 42 -7.43 -11.13 11.71
CA ILE A 42 -7.66 -12.38 12.45
C ILE A 42 -6.46 -12.68 13.37
N GLY A 43 -5.24 -12.60 12.84
CA GLY A 43 -4.02 -12.82 13.62
C GLY A 43 -3.87 -11.85 14.79
N THR A 44 -4.26 -10.58 14.61
CA THR A 44 -4.24 -9.56 15.67
C THR A 44 -5.20 -9.90 16.80
N VAL A 45 -6.39 -10.43 16.48
CA VAL A 45 -7.35 -10.89 17.51
C VAL A 45 -6.76 -12.03 18.33
N PHE A 46 -6.19 -13.06 17.67
CA PHE A 46 -5.54 -14.17 18.38
C PHE A 46 -4.34 -13.73 19.20
N ALA A 47 -3.51 -12.82 18.68
CA ALA A 47 -2.38 -12.25 19.41
C ALA A 47 -2.86 -11.45 20.64
N GLY A 48 -3.96 -10.70 20.51
CA GLY A 48 -4.59 -9.98 21.63
C GLY A 48 -5.09 -10.92 22.73
N ILE A 49 -5.68 -12.05 22.37
CA ILE A 49 -6.10 -13.09 23.33
C ILE A 49 -4.87 -13.68 24.04
N ALA A 50 -3.82 -14.05 23.31
CA ALA A 50 -2.59 -14.59 23.90
C ALA A 50 -1.94 -13.58 24.85
N LEU A 51 -1.92 -12.30 24.46
CA LEU A 51 -1.40 -11.20 25.29
C LEU A 51 -2.25 -10.98 26.55
N ALA A 52 -3.57 -11.15 26.48
CA ALA A 52 -4.46 -11.01 27.63
C ALA A 52 -4.20 -12.09 28.70
N PHE A 53 -3.89 -13.33 28.28
CA PHE A 53 -3.49 -14.39 29.21
C PHE A 53 -2.03 -14.26 29.68
N ASN A 54 -1.17 -13.67 28.87
CA ASN A 54 0.23 -13.38 29.18
C ASN A 54 1.04 -14.58 29.73
N THR A 55 0.88 -15.77 29.14
CA THR A 55 1.60 -16.99 29.55
C THR A 55 2.59 -17.46 28.48
N LYS A 56 3.69 -18.09 28.91
CA LYS A 56 4.68 -18.71 28.00
C LYS A 56 4.01 -19.71 27.05
N GLN A 57 3.10 -20.54 27.57
CA GLN A 57 2.38 -21.55 26.81
C GLN A 57 1.50 -20.91 25.73
N GLY A 58 0.81 -19.81 26.04
CA GLY A 58 0.00 -19.07 25.06
C GLY A 58 0.82 -18.58 23.87
N TYR A 59 2.00 -18.00 24.14
CA TYR A 59 2.91 -17.56 23.07
C TYR A 59 3.49 -18.73 22.27
N GLN A 60 3.85 -19.84 22.91
CA GLN A 60 4.34 -21.05 22.22
C GLN A 60 3.29 -21.66 21.30
N ILE A 61 2.04 -21.77 21.76
CA ILE A 61 0.92 -22.26 20.94
C ILE A 61 0.71 -21.34 19.74
N MET A 62 0.75 -20.02 19.92
CA MET A 62 0.61 -19.06 18.84
C MET A 62 1.69 -19.24 17.77
N LEU A 63 2.95 -19.44 18.17
CA LEU A 63 4.07 -19.69 17.25
C LEU A 63 3.93 -21.04 16.51
N LEU A 64 3.46 -22.09 17.19
CA LEU A 64 3.21 -23.39 16.56
C LEU A 64 2.06 -23.33 15.53
N LEU A 65 0.99 -22.60 15.86
CA LEU A 65 -0.12 -22.37 14.92
C LEU A 65 0.36 -21.58 13.70
N ASP A 66 1.17 -20.53 13.89
CA ASP A 66 1.79 -19.78 12.78
C ASP A 66 2.63 -20.70 11.88
N ALA A 67 3.50 -21.53 12.46
CA ALA A 67 4.30 -22.51 11.71
C ALA A 67 3.42 -23.49 10.90
N LEU A 68 2.31 -23.96 11.46
CA LEU A 68 1.37 -24.83 10.76
C LEU A 68 0.73 -24.12 9.55
N THR A 69 0.44 -22.81 9.65
CA THR A 69 -0.08 -22.05 8.50
C THR A 69 0.91 -21.98 7.33
N TYR A 70 2.22 -21.91 7.60
CA TYR A 70 3.25 -21.96 6.55
C TYR A 70 3.31 -23.34 5.87
N LEU A 71 3.15 -24.44 6.63
CA LEU A 71 3.08 -25.78 6.07
C LEU A 71 1.84 -25.95 5.17
N LEU A 72 0.69 -25.46 5.61
CA LEU A 72 -0.53 -25.44 4.80
C LEU A 72 -0.36 -24.60 3.53
N ALA A 73 0.24 -23.41 3.65
CA ALA A 73 0.53 -22.56 2.49
C ALA A 73 1.47 -23.28 1.50
N SER A 74 2.54 -23.92 1.99
CA SER A 74 3.47 -24.72 1.18
C SER A 74 2.74 -25.82 0.41
N TYR A 75 1.86 -26.57 1.08
CA TYR A 75 1.04 -27.60 0.44
C TYR A 75 0.18 -27.06 -0.71
N PHE A 76 -0.47 -25.90 -0.53
CA PHE A 76 -1.25 -25.29 -1.62
C PHE A 76 -0.36 -24.75 -2.74
N PHE A 77 0.82 -24.20 -2.42
CA PHE A 77 1.79 -23.77 -3.43
C PHE A 77 2.27 -24.93 -4.31
N MET A 78 2.47 -26.12 -3.74
CA MET A 78 2.84 -27.32 -4.50
C MET A 78 1.74 -27.78 -5.48
N LYS A 79 0.50 -27.31 -5.31
CA LYS A 79 -0.61 -27.61 -6.22
C LYS A 79 -0.79 -26.60 -7.35
N LEU A 80 -0.03 -25.50 -7.36
CA LEU A 80 -0.13 -24.52 -8.43
C LEU A 80 0.44 -25.08 -9.75
N PRO A 81 -0.17 -24.74 -10.89
CA PRO A 81 0.34 -25.15 -12.19
C PRO A 81 1.74 -24.57 -12.43
N TYR A 82 2.58 -25.31 -13.14
CA TYR A 82 3.88 -24.81 -13.57
C TYR A 82 3.69 -23.62 -14.51
N ILE A 83 4.32 -22.48 -14.20
CA ILE A 83 4.32 -21.28 -15.02
C ILE A 83 5.72 -21.12 -15.63
N ALA A 84 5.79 -21.19 -16.96
CA ALA A 84 7.04 -21.08 -17.68
C ALA A 84 7.73 -19.71 -17.41
N PRO A 85 9.06 -19.70 -17.24
CA PRO A 85 9.83 -18.46 -17.09
C PRO A 85 9.63 -17.49 -18.27
N THR A 86 9.70 -16.17 -18.01
CA THR A 86 9.71 -15.14 -19.07
C THR A 86 11.04 -15.02 -19.81
N VAL A 87 12.11 -15.45 -19.16
CA VAL A 87 13.51 -15.22 -19.55
C VAL A 87 14.10 -16.58 -19.92
N GLU A 88 14.79 -16.65 -21.04
CA GLU A 88 15.46 -17.88 -21.46
C GLU A 88 16.72 -18.13 -20.63
N ARG A 89 17.03 -19.39 -20.36
CA ARG A 89 18.28 -19.75 -19.67
C ARG A 89 19.46 -19.34 -20.56
N GLY A 90 20.25 -18.38 -20.09
CA GLY A 90 21.42 -17.86 -20.82
C GLY A 90 21.25 -16.46 -21.39
N GLU A 91 20.08 -15.82 -21.24
CA GLU A 91 19.96 -14.40 -21.57
C GLU A 91 20.91 -13.56 -20.69
N PRO A 92 21.69 -12.64 -21.28
CA PRO A 92 22.62 -11.81 -20.52
C PRO A 92 21.85 -10.90 -19.56
N PHE A 93 22.43 -10.69 -18.37
CA PHE A 93 21.88 -9.77 -17.38
C PHE A 93 21.75 -8.36 -17.97
N GLY A 94 20.50 -7.94 -18.24
CA GLY A 94 20.18 -6.59 -18.70
C GLY A 94 19.65 -5.71 -17.56
N PHE A 95 19.86 -4.40 -17.64
CA PHE A 95 19.28 -3.40 -16.73
C PHE A 95 18.18 -2.57 -17.42
N GLN A 96 17.38 -3.20 -18.27
CA GLN A 96 16.44 -2.53 -19.17
C GLN A 96 15.42 -1.67 -18.42
N ALA A 97 14.87 -2.19 -17.32
CA ALA A 97 13.96 -1.43 -16.46
C ALA A 97 14.60 -0.19 -15.83
N LEU A 98 15.89 -0.25 -15.45
CA LEU A 98 16.64 0.89 -14.90
C LEU A 98 17.01 1.92 -15.98
N ARG A 99 17.04 1.52 -17.25
CA ARG A 99 17.25 2.46 -18.37
C ARG A 99 15.96 3.18 -18.77
N ASN A 100 14.80 2.64 -18.39
CA ASN A 100 13.50 3.25 -18.68
C ASN A 100 13.20 4.41 -17.72
N ARG A 101 13.65 5.62 -18.09
CA ARG A 101 13.48 6.85 -17.28
C ARG A 101 12.02 7.16 -16.94
N LYS A 102 11.08 6.91 -17.84
CA LYS A 102 9.64 7.14 -17.60
C LYS A 102 9.12 6.17 -16.54
N TYR A 103 9.50 4.89 -16.62
CA TYR A 103 9.14 3.91 -15.60
C TYR A 103 9.75 4.24 -14.25
N LEU A 104 11.03 4.63 -14.21
CA LEU A 104 11.68 5.10 -12.98
C LEU A 104 10.98 6.31 -12.38
N GLY A 105 10.57 7.27 -13.20
CA GLY A 105 9.76 8.41 -12.76
C GLY A 105 8.45 7.96 -12.12
N ALA A 106 7.74 7.01 -12.73
CA ALA A 106 6.54 6.42 -12.15
C ALA A 106 6.84 5.68 -10.83
N THR A 107 7.94 4.94 -10.74
CA THR A 107 8.38 4.27 -9.50
C THR A 107 8.64 5.27 -8.37
N VAL A 108 9.33 6.38 -8.65
CA VAL A 108 9.60 7.44 -7.66
C VAL A 108 8.30 8.08 -7.20
N LEU A 109 7.40 8.44 -8.12
CA LEU A 109 6.10 9.02 -7.79
C LEU A 109 5.23 8.05 -6.97
N ASN A 110 5.29 6.75 -7.29
CA ASN A 110 4.65 5.72 -6.48
C ASN A 110 5.27 5.63 -5.08
N GLY A 111 6.59 5.81 -4.96
CA GLY A 111 7.29 5.85 -3.68
C GLY A 111 6.84 7.01 -2.81
N ILE A 112 6.77 8.22 -3.40
CA ILE A 112 6.24 9.41 -2.70
C ILE A 112 4.79 9.17 -2.28
N MET A 113 3.93 8.67 -3.18
CA MET A 113 2.54 8.35 -2.83
C MET A 113 2.48 7.33 -1.69
N SER A 114 3.32 6.30 -1.70
CA SER A 114 3.33 5.25 -0.67
C SER A 114 3.60 5.77 0.75
N LEU A 115 4.14 6.99 0.92
CA LEU A 115 4.29 7.62 2.22
C LEU A 115 2.96 7.77 2.97
N HIS A 116 1.81 7.75 2.28
CA HIS A 116 0.51 7.75 2.95
C HIS A 116 0.30 6.49 3.84
N PHE A 117 0.96 5.37 3.56
CA PHE A 117 0.95 4.20 4.46
C PHE A 117 1.77 4.46 5.72
N VAL A 118 2.85 5.21 5.60
CA VAL A 118 3.68 5.61 6.74
C VAL A 118 2.97 6.67 7.59
N LEU A 119 2.17 7.54 6.96
CA LEU A 119 1.24 8.40 7.70
C LEU A 119 0.33 7.56 8.59
N GLN A 120 -0.24 6.51 8.03
CA GLN A 120 -1.18 5.65 8.74
C GLN A 120 -0.53 4.89 9.90
N SER A 121 0.66 4.31 9.70
CA SER A 121 1.31 3.52 10.75
C SER A 121 2.10 4.34 11.78
N VAL A 122 2.51 5.57 11.44
CA VAL A 122 3.40 6.40 12.28
C VAL A 122 2.78 7.76 12.61
N ALA A 123 2.53 8.59 11.61
CA ALA A 123 2.16 9.99 11.83
C ALA A 123 0.80 10.17 12.51
N ILE A 124 -0.22 9.42 12.05
CA ILE A 124 -1.58 9.50 12.58
C ILE A 124 -1.63 9.06 14.05
N PRO A 125 -1.07 7.89 14.46
CA PRO A 125 -0.99 7.53 15.87
C PRO A 125 -0.31 8.60 16.74
N LEU A 126 0.82 9.14 16.28
CA LEU A 126 1.53 10.19 17.01
C LEU A 126 0.71 11.48 17.12
N TRP A 127 0.04 11.88 16.04
CA TRP A 127 -0.81 13.06 16.00
C TRP A 127 -2.00 12.96 16.95
N VAL A 128 -2.72 11.83 16.92
CA VAL A 128 -3.85 11.57 17.82
C VAL A 128 -3.42 11.69 19.27
N VAL A 129 -2.28 11.09 19.62
CA VAL A 129 -1.80 11.05 21.01
C VAL A 129 -1.23 12.39 21.49
N LYS A 130 -0.55 13.15 20.63
CA LYS A 130 0.18 14.37 21.02
C LYS A 130 -0.60 15.67 20.80
N GLU A 131 -1.39 15.74 19.73
CA GLU A 131 -1.91 17.01 19.20
C GLU A 131 -3.44 17.10 19.24
N THR A 132 -4.13 16.02 19.61
CA THR A 132 -5.59 15.99 19.69
C THR A 132 -6.09 15.69 21.09
N SER A 133 -7.34 16.07 21.36
CA SER A 133 -8.05 15.74 22.60
C SER A 133 -8.74 14.38 22.54
N ALA A 134 -8.63 13.64 21.43
CA ALA A 134 -9.27 12.34 21.28
C ALA A 134 -8.64 11.31 22.23
N PRO A 135 -9.43 10.35 22.75
CA PRO A 135 -8.89 9.28 23.57
C PRO A 135 -7.83 8.47 22.81
N ARG A 136 -6.76 8.03 23.48
CA ARG A 136 -5.65 7.31 22.82
C ARG A 136 -6.09 6.05 22.06
N TRP A 137 -7.14 5.37 22.53
CA TRP A 137 -7.70 4.18 21.88
C TRP A 137 -8.39 4.48 20.54
N TRP A 138 -8.64 5.76 20.20
CA TRP A 138 -9.19 6.17 18.92
C TRP A 138 -8.25 5.83 17.75
N VAL A 139 -6.94 5.68 18.00
CA VAL A 139 -5.98 5.14 17.03
C VAL A 139 -6.43 3.75 16.55
N SER A 140 -6.89 2.89 17.44
CA SER A 140 -7.38 1.56 17.06
C SER A 140 -8.66 1.65 16.23
N VAL A 141 -9.57 2.58 16.56
CA VAL A 141 -10.83 2.78 15.82
C VAL A 141 -10.55 3.15 14.37
N ILE A 142 -9.71 4.16 14.13
CA ILE A 142 -9.39 4.61 12.78
C ILE A 142 -8.65 3.53 11.97
N MET A 143 -7.74 2.77 12.59
CA MET A 143 -7.06 1.65 11.92
C MET A 143 -8.04 0.52 11.57
N LEU A 144 -9.02 0.27 12.42
CA LEU A 144 -10.07 -0.73 12.17
C LEU A 144 -10.98 -0.31 11.01
N VAL A 145 -11.39 0.97 10.96
CA VAL A 145 -12.18 1.53 9.84
C VAL A 145 -11.46 1.32 8.51
N ASN A 146 -10.16 1.62 8.46
CA ASN A 146 -9.34 1.38 7.28
C ASN A 146 -9.33 -0.10 6.88
N THR A 147 -8.99 -0.98 7.83
CA THR A 147 -8.87 -2.42 7.58
C THR A 147 -10.17 -3.03 7.07
N ILE A 148 -11.30 -2.69 7.69
CA ILE A 148 -12.64 -3.15 7.27
C ILE A 148 -12.94 -2.66 5.85
N ALA A 149 -12.69 -1.38 5.57
CA ALA A 149 -12.92 -0.81 4.24
C ALA A 149 -12.06 -1.50 3.17
N VAL A 150 -10.79 -1.82 3.45
CA VAL A 150 -9.92 -2.57 2.53
C VAL A 150 -10.44 -3.99 2.28
N ILE A 151 -10.87 -4.70 3.31
CA ILE A 151 -11.41 -6.06 3.17
C ILE A 151 -12.69 -6.04 2.31
N ILE A 152 -13.60 -5.10 2.56
CA ILE A 152 -14.91 -5.04 1.90
C ILE A 152 -14.80 -4.46 0.47
N PHE A 153 -14.07 -3.36 0.28
CA PHE A 153 -14.18 -2.56 -0.94
C PHE A 153 -13.04 -2.76 -1.95
N GLN A 154 -11.86 -3.24 -1.54
CA GLN A 154 -10.70 -3.28 -2.43
C GLN A 154 -10.93 -4.09 -3.72
N VAL A 155 -11.61 -5.23 -3.64
CA VAL A 155 -11.96 -6.07 -4.82
C VAL A 155 -13.03 -5.42 -5.70
N ARG A 156 -13.95 -4.65 -5.11
CA ARG A 156 -14.98 -3.94 -5.88
C ARG A 156 -14.37 -2.78 -6.66
N VAL A 157 -13.50 -2.01 -6.00
CA VAL A 157 -12.81 -0.85 -6.58
C VAL A 157 -11.86 -1.25 -7.73
N SER A 158 -11.34 -2.48 -7.74
CA SER A 158 -10.46 -2.94 -8.82
C SER A 158 -11.17 -3.34 -10.12
N ARG A 159 -12.50 -3.46 -10.13
CA ARG A 159 -13.24 -3.84 -11.35
C ARG A 159 -13.14 -2.76 -12.43
N GLY A 160 -12.89 -3.18 -13.68
CA GLY A 160 -12.77 -2.31 -14.85
C GLY A 160 -11.53 -1.42 -14.87
N SER A 161 -10.52 -1.70 -14.05
CA SER A 161 -9.33 -0.85 -13.89
C SER A 161 -8.11 -1.26 -14.74
N GLY A 162 -8.23 -2.30 -15.57
CA GLY A 162 -7.10 -2.84 -16.34
C GLY A 162 -6.48 -1.88 -17.37
N ASP A 163 -7.16 -0.78 -17.71
CA ASP A 163 -6.63 0.24 -18.61
C ASP A 163 -5.64 1.19 -17.93
N LEU A 164 -4.51 1.45 -18.59
CA LEU A 164 -3.45 2.32 -18.09
C LEU A 164 -3.90 3.76 -17.90
N LYS A 165 -4.70 4.32 -18.83
CA LYS A 165 -5.17 5.71 -18.73
C LYS A 165 -6.13 5.85 -17.54
N ARG A 166 -7.06 4.92 -17.37
CA ARG A 166 -7.96 4.85 -16.21
C ARG A 166 -7.18 4.67 -14.91
N GLY A 167 -6.18 3.79 -14.88
CA GLY A 167 -5.28 3.61 -13.74
C GLY A 167 -4.60 4.92 -13.31
N SER A 168 -4.12 5.71 -14.28
CA SER A 168 -3.51 7.01 -14.00
C SER A 168 -4.50 8.04 -13.45
N LEU A 169 -5.76 8.02 -13.89
CA LEU A 169 -6.81 8.89 -13.35
C LEU A 169 -7.17 8.51 -11.91
N LEU A 170 -7.26 7.20 -11.61
CA LEU A 170 -7.47 6.71 -10.25
C LEU A 170 -6.32 7.11 -9.32
N PHE A 171 -5.08 7.03 -9.79
CA PHE A 171 -3.91 7.48 -9.04
C PHE A 171 -3.94 8.99 -8.75
N ARG A 172 -4.40 9.81 -9.70
CA ARG A 172 -4.61 11.26 -9.48
C ARG A 172 -5.70 11.53 -8.44
N ARG A 173 -6.83 10.82 -8.52
CA ARG A 173 -7.91 10.90 -7.52
C ARG A 173 -7.43 10.51 -6.13
N ALA A 174 -6.57 9.49 -6.03
CA ALA A 174 -5.93 9.10 -4.79
C ALA A 174 -5.13 10.24 -4.18
N GLY A 175 -4.29 10.91 -4.99
CA GLY A 175 -3.49 12.05 -4.54
C GLY A 175 -4.34 13.17 -3.93
N PHE A 176 -5.46 13.52 -4.56
CA PHE A 176 -6.38 14.53 -4.00
C PHE A 176 -7.13 14.04 -2.76
N ALA A 177 -7.54 12.77 -2.71
CA ALA A 177 -8.19 12.22 -1.53
C ALA A 177 -7.25 12.19 -0.32
N VAL A 178 -6.01 11.73 -0.50
CA VAL A 178 -4.99 11.74 0.57
C VAL A 178 -4.61 13.18 0.94
N ALA A 179 -4.60 14.12 0.00
CA ALA A 179 -4.39 15.53 0.31
C ALA A 179 -5.50 16.08 1.22
N LEU A 180 -6.77 15.77 0.88
CA LEU A 180 -7.91 16.17 1.70
C LEU A 180 -7.88 15.50 3.09
N SER A 181 -7.49 14.22 3.18
CA SER A 181 -7.35 13.58 4.49
C SER A 181 -6.28 14.24 5.35
N CYS A 182 -5.15 14.65 4.77
CA CYS A 182 -4.12 15.41 5.50
C CYS A 182 -4.67 16.71 6.10
N LEU A 183 -5.48 17.46 5.35
CA LEU A 183 -6.13 18.68 5.86
C LEU A 183 -7.09 18.36 7.01
N LEU A 184 -7.89 17.30 6.88
CA LEU A 184 -8.83 16.89 7.93
C LEU A 184 -8.11 16.43 9.20
N TYR A 185 -6.98 15.70 9.08
CA TYR A 185 -6.12 15.38 10.21
C TYR A 185 -5.58 16.63 10.89
N ALA A 186 -5.05 17.59 10.12
CA ALA A 186 -4.55 18.85 10.66
C ALA A 186 -5.64 19.62 11.45
N LEU A 187 -6.86 19.65 10.92
CA LEU A 187 -7.99 20.36 11.52
C LEU A 187 -8.49 19.74 12.84
N SER A 188 -8.13 18.49 13.13
CA SER A 188 -8.51 17.81 14.38
C SER A 188 -7.78 18.35 15.62
N ALA A 189 -6.63 19.00 15.45
CA ALA A 189 -5.87 19.57 16.56
C ALA A 189 -6.56 20.79 17.18
N GLY A 190 -6.45 20.92 18.51
CA GLY A 190 -7.07 22.02 19.27
C GLY A 190 -8.61 22.02 19.28
N ARG A 191 -9.25 20.92 18.87
CA ARG A 191 -10.72 20.78 18.88
C ARG A 191 -11.22 20.09 20.14
N SER A 192 -12.53 20.21 20.40
CA SER A 192 -13.21 19.42 21.43
C SER A 192 -13.12 17.92 21.12
N VAL A 193 -13.22 17.08 22.15
CA VAL A 193 -13.08 15.62 22.03
C VAL A 193 -13.96 15.05 20.92
N VAL A 194 -15.25 15.42 20.93
CA VAL A 194 -16.23 14.94 19.94
C VAL A 194 -15.84 15.37 18.52
N MET A 195 -15.49 16.65 18.34
CA MET A 195 -15.13 17.19 17.03
C MET A 195 -13.83 16.56 16.50
N ALA A 196 -12.82 16.37 17.36
CA ALA A 196 -11.59 15.68 17.01
C ALA A 196 -11.87 14.24 16.55
N CYS A 197 -12.66 13.48 17.32
CA CYS A 197 -13.06 12.12 16.97
C CYS A 197 -13.79 12.03 15.62
N VAL A 198 -14.73 12.94 15.35
CA VAL A 198 -15.46 13.01 14.06
C VAL A 198 -14.50 13.31 12.91
N LEU A 199 -13.66 14.35 13.05
CA LEU A 199 -12.68 14.72 12.02
C LEU A 199 -11.71 13.58 11.71
N LEU A 200 -11.23 12.86 12.72
CA LEU A 200 -10.31 11.72 12.54
C LEU A 200 -10.97 10.56 11.77
N VAL A 201 -12.24 10.26 12.03
CA VAL A 201 -12.99 9.22 11.31
C VAL A 201 -13.26 9.65 9.87
N VAL A 202 -13.72 10.89 9.66
CA VAL A 202 -13.96 11.41 8.30
C VAL A 202 -12.66 11.46 7.50
N ALA A 203 -11.56 11.92 8.10
CA ALA A 203 -10.24 11.90 7.49
C ALA A 203 -9.84 10.49 7.07
N MET A 204 -10.05 9.49 7.94
CA MET A 204 -9.72 8.10 7.63
C MET A 204 -10.60 7.51 6.52
N CYS A 205 -11.90 7.84 6.49
CA CYS A 205 -12.79 7.44 5.40
C CYS A 205 -12.33 7.99 4.04
N VAL A 206 -11.91 9.26 4.01
CA VAL A 206 -11.35 9.89 2.80
C VAL A 206 -10.00 9.28 2.43
N HIS A 207 -9.14 9.05 3.44
CA HIS A 207 -7.82 8.44 3.26
C HIS A 207 -7.94 7.04 2.69
N VAL A 208 -8.81 6.19 3.24
CA VAL A 208 -8.99 4.82 2.75
C VAL A 208 -9.58 4.81 1.36
N TYR A 209 -10.52 5.71 1.02
CA TYR A 209 -10.94 5.85 -0.38
C TYR A 209 -9.74 6.12 -1.30
N GLY A 210 -8.88 7.07 -0.93
CA GLY A 210 -7.64 7.38 -1.65
C GLY A 210 -6.71 6.18 -1.76
N GLU A 211 -6.50 5.44 -0.68
CA GLU A 211 -5.72 4.20 -0.66
C GLU A 211 -6.26 3.15 -1.64
N LEU A 212 -7.57 2.90 -1.64
CA LEU A 212 -8.18 1.86 -2.47
C LEU A 212 -7.99 2.16 -3.95
N VAL A 213 -8.30 3.38 -4.38
CA VAL A 213 -8.18 3.80 -5.79
C VAL A 213 -6.71 4.00 -6.19
N GLY A 214 -5.87 4.49 -5.28
CA GLY A 214 -4.44 4.67 -5.49
C GLY A 214 -3.70 3.36 -5.65
N SER A 215 -4.07 2.35 -4.86
CA SER A 215 -3.52 0.99 -4.97
C SER A 215 -3.84 0.38 -6.33
N VAL A 216 -5.10 0.46 -6.77
CA VAL A 216 -5.53 0.00 -8.10
C VAL A 216 -4.80 0.75 -9.21
N GLY A 217 -4.70 2.09 -9.11
CA GLY A 217 -3.96 2.91 -10.05
C GLY A 217 -2.48 2.53 -10.13
N SER A 218 -1.82 2.33 -8.98
CA SER A 218 -0.40 1.96 -8.91
C SER A 218 -0.11 0.62 -9.59
N TRP A 219 -0.97 -0.39 -9.41
CA TRP A 219 -0.80 -1.70 -10.05
C TRP A 219 -1.02 -1.61 -11.56
N SER A 220 -2.04 -0.87 -12.00
CA SER A 220 -2.33 -0.66 -13.41
C SER A 220 -1.17 0.04 -14.13
N ILE A 221 -0.57 1.05 -13.49
CA ILE A 221 0.62 1.75 -13.98
C ILE A 221 1.84 0.82 -13.98
N GLY A 222 2.09 0.13 -12.86
CA GLY A 222 3.23 -0.75 -12.70
C GLY A 222 3.26 -1.88 -13.72
N PHE A 223 2.12 -2.50 -14.03
CA PHE A 223 2.01 -3.54 -15.07
C PHE A 223 1.92 -2.95 -16.49
N GLY A 224 1.14 -1.89 -16.71
CA GLY A 224 0.85 -1.36 -18.04
C GLY A 224 1.97 -0.51 -18.66
N MET A 225 2.90 0.01 -17.84
CA MET A 225 4.12 0.67 -18.35
C MET A 225 5.29 -0.31 -18.53
N ALA A 226 5.21 -1.51 -17.97
CA ALA A 226 6.27 -2.50 -18.04
C ALA A 226 6.29 -3.20 -19.40
N ASP A 227 7.49 -3.52 -19.88
CA ASP A 227 7.67 -4.40 -21.04
C ASP A 227 7.22 -5.83 -20.70
N GLU A 228 6.39 -6.42 -21.55
CA GLU A 228 5.84 -7.77 -21.36
C GLU A 228 6.93 -8.85 -21.26
N LYS A 229 8.03 -8.70 -21.99
CA LYS A 229 9.15 -9.66 -21.95
C LYS A 229 9.93 -9.59 -20.63
N HIS A 230 9.94 -8.42 -20.00
CA HIS A 230 10.77 -8.13 -18.84
C HIS A 230 9.96 -7.77 -17.58
N GLN A 231 8.70 -8.23 -17.48
CA GLN A 231 7.78 -7.90 -16.37
C GLN A 231 8.41 -8.11 -14.99
N GLY A 232 9.13 -9.22 -14.77
CA GLY A 232 9.81 -9.48 -13.50
C GLY A 232 10.83 -8.39 -13.11
N GLN A 233 11.61 -7.91 -14.08
CA GLN A 233 12.59 -6.84 -13.85
C GLN A 233 11.89 -5.51 -13.53
N TYR A 234 10.86 -5.17 -14.30
CA TYR A 234 10.09 -3.95 -14.09
C TYR A 234 9.36 -3.97 -12.73
N GLN A 235 8.70 -5.06 -12.37
CA GLN A 235 8.06 -5.21 -11.05
C GLN A 235 9.09 -5.17 -9.91
N GLY A 236 10.30 -5.71 -10.14
CA GLY A 236 11.42 -5.57 -9.21
C GLY A 236 11.78 -4.11 -8.97
N VAL A 237 11.97 -3.32 -10.02
CA VAL A 237 12.21 -1.87 -9.92
C VAL A 237 11.03 -1.17 -9.24
N PHE A 238 9.79 -1.48 -9.64
CA PHE A 238 8.60 -0.87 -9.04
C PHE A 238 8.48 -1.17 -7.55
N SER A 239 8.92 -2.35 -7.10
CA SER A 239 8.92 -2.72 -5.69
C SER A 239 9.85 -1.84 -4.84
N LEU A 240 10.91 -1.26 -5.42
CA LEU A 240 11.82 -0.33 -4.74
C LEU A 240 11.10 0.92 -4.24
N SER A 241 9.93 1.26 -4.79
CA SER A 241 9.11 2.37 -4.31
C SER A 241 8.79 2.24 -2.81
N TRP A 242 8.58 1.00 -2.33
CA TRP A 242 8.29 0.71 -0.93
C TRP A 242 9.53 0.77 -0.04
N GLY A 243 10.71 0.42 -0.58
CA GLY A 243 11.97 0.43 0.18
C GLY A 243 12.33 1.85 0.63
N LEU A 244 12.36 2.80 -0.31
CA LEU A 244 12.68 4.20 0.00
C LEU A 244 11.70 4.82 1.00
N GLY A 245 10.39 4.57 0.80
CA GLY A 245 9.34 5.01 1.72
C GLY A 245 9.46 4.39 3.11
N GLY A 246 9.82 3.11 3.21
CA GLY A 246 10.02 2.43 4.49
C GLY A 246 11.24 2.92 5.27
N THR A 247 12.35 3.20 4.59
CA THR A 247 13.61 3.63 5.23
C THR A 247 13.54 5.07 5.73
N PHE A 248 13.09 6.01 4.90
CA PHE A 248 13.12 7.44 5.23
C PHE A 248 11.77 8.00 5.64
N GLY A 249 10.68 7.31 5.30
CA GLY A 249 9.31 7.78 5.56
C GLY A 249 9.04 8.10 7.02
N PRO A 250 9.37 7.23 8.01
CA PRO A 250 9.05 7.51 9.41
C PRO A 250 9.67 8.81 9.93
N ALA A 251 10.94 9.08 9.59
CA ALA A 251 11.61 10.32 9.95
C ALA A 251 10.96 11.53 9.27
N PHE A 252 10.71 11.44 7.95
CA PHE A 252 10.07 12.51 7.19
C PHE A 252 8.67 12.84 7.72
N VAL A 253 7.79 11.85 7.86
CA VAL A 253 6.40 12.10 8.28
C VAL A 253 6.31 12.57 9.72
N THR A 254 7.22 12.12 10.60
CA THR A 254 7.27 12.60 11.98
C THR A 254 7.74 14.05 12.03
N ALA A 255 8.79 14.41 11.28
CA ALA A 255 9.26 15.79 11.19
C ALA A 255 8.19 16.73 10.63
N MET A 256 7.44 16.29 9.61
CA MET A 256 6.33 17.06 9.06
C MET A 256 5.16 17.15 10.05
N ALA A 257 4.61 16.01 10.45
CA ALA A 257 3.37 15.98 11.24
C ALA A 257 3.57 16.53 12.66
N ILE A 258 4.70 16.24 13.32
CA ILE A 258 4.93 16.64 14.71
C ILE A 258 5.84 17.87 14.78
N GLY A 259 6.90 17.93 13.98
CA GLY A 259 7.84 19.06 14.00
C GLY A 259 7.25 20.36 13.43
N LEU A 260 6.50 20.28 12.33
CA LEU A 260 5.84 21.44 11.70
C LEU A 260 4.34 21.55 12.01
N GLY A 261 3.79 20.60 12.77
CA GLY A 261 2.39 20.59 13.18
C GLY A 261 1.41 20.60 12.00
N GLN A 262 0.39 21.46 12.09
CA GLN A 262 -0.65 21.60 11.06
C GLN A 262 -0.08 22.01 9.68
N MET A 263 0.99 22.81 9.63
CA MET A 263 1.60 23.22 8.36
C MET A 263 2.30 22.06 7.66
N GLY A 264 2.88 21.12 8.41
CA GLY A 264 3.47 19.92 7.83
C GLY A 264 2.43 19.03 7.14
N TRP A 265 1.24 18.89 7.71
CA TRP A 265 0.12 18.19 7.06
C TRP A 265 -0.32 18.88 5.76
N LEU A 266 -0.36 20.22 5.74
CA LEU A 266 -0.65 20.98 4.52
C LEU A 266 0.40 20.72 3.43
N TYR A 267 1.69 20.79 3.77
CA TYR A 267 2.77 20.52 2.82
C TYR A 267 2.72 19.09 2.28
N MET A 268 2.49 18.10 3.14
CA MET A 268 2.30 16.71 2.71
C MET A 268 1.06 16.56 1.82
N GLY A 269 -0.04 17.24 2.13
CA GLY A 269 -1.23 17.24 1.30
C GLY A 269 -0.98 17.80 -0.10
N VAL A 270 -0.31 18.95 -0.19
CA VAL A 270 0.12 19.54 -1.47
C VAL A 270 1.05 18.59 -2.23
N MET A 271 2.00 17.96 -1.55
CA MET A 271 2.88 16.96 -2.13
C MET A 271 2.09 15.80 -2.77
N PHE A 272 1.15 15.17 -2.05
CA PHE A 272 0.36 14.06 -2.60
C PHE A 272 -0.51 14.48 -3.79
N ALA A 273 -1.11 15.67 -3.73
CA ALA A 273 -1.89 16.21 -4.85
C ALA A 273 -1.01 16.41 -6.10
N ILE A 274 0.18 17.01 -5.93
CA ILE A 274 1.16 17.20 -7.02
C ILE A 274 1.61 15.85 -7.56
N THR A 275 1.98 14.90 -6.70
CA THR A 275 2.41 13.55 -7.10
C THR A 275 1.35 12.87 -7.96
N GLY A 276 0.07 12.93 -7.56
CA GLY A 276 -1.05 12.38 -8.33
C GLY A 276 -1.20 13.04 -9.71
N MET A 277 -1.08 14.37 -9.78
CA MET A 277 -1.16 15.13 -11.04
C MET A 277 0.02 14.83 -11.98
N VAL A 278 1.24 14.81 -11.45
CA VAL A 278 2.46 14.54 -12.22
C VAL A 278 2.46 13.11 -12.75
N MET A 279 2.04 12.12 -11.95
CA MET A 279 1.90 10.73 -12.40
C MET A 279 0.94 10.63 -13.59
N HIS A 280 -0.23 11.25 -13.49
CA HIS A 280 -1.21 11.24 -14.58
C HIS A 280 -0.65 11.87 -15.86
N ARG A 281 0.04 13.02 -15.76
CA ARG A 281 0.70 13.65 -16.92
C ARG A 281 1.80 12.77 -17.51
N LEU A 282 2.62 12.14 -16.68
CA LEU A 282 3.70 11.24 -17.11
C LEU A 282 3.15 10.04 -17.91
N VAL A 283 2.01 9.49 -17.48
CA VAL A 283 1.37 8.35 -18.14
C VAL A 283 0.63 8.75 -19.42
N VAL A 284 -0.12 9.87 -19.41
CA VAL A 284 -0.92 10.32 -20.57
C VAL A 284 -0.05 10.95 -21.67
N GLY A 285 1.07 11.58 -21.32
CA GLY A 285 2.07 12.06 -22.29
C GLY A 285 2.71 10.96 -23.15
N ARG A 286 2.36 9.68 -22.91
CA ARG A 286 2.67 8.52 -23.76
C ARG A 286 1.88 8.51 -25.08
N SER A 287 0.79 9.28 -25.21
CA SER A 287 -0.11 9.21 -26.38
C SER A 287 0.28 10.10 -27.57
N THR A 288 1.39 10.85 -27.50
CA THR A 288 1.80 11.83 -28.53
C THR A 288 3.25 11.68 -29.01
N SER A 289 3.88 10.51 -28.87
CA SER A 289 5.20 10.22 -29.45
C SER A 289 5.23 8.87 -30.14
#